data_AF-A0A432I8I1-F1
#
_entry.id   AF-A0A432I8I1-F1
#
_cell.length_a   1.000
_cell.length_b   1.000
_cell.length_c   1.000
_cell.angle_alpha   90.00
_cell.angle_beta   90.00
_cell.angle_gamma   90.00
#
_symmetry.space_group_name_H-M   'P 1'
#
loop_
_entity.id
_entity.type
_entity.pdbx_description
1 polymer ?
#
loop_
_entity_poly.entity_id
_entity_poly.type
_entity_poly.pdbx_seq_one_letter_code
_entity_poly.pdbx_strand_id
1 'polypeptide(L)' 'SILEKKESPEVVADYKNWILEIAEKVANAAKEGGFLGFGGERFSEKEQILFEKLKGVLA' A
#
# COMPACT_ATOMS: atom_id res chain seq x y z
N SER A 1 -0.78 -14.58 -12.30
CA SER A 1 -0.79 -13.23 -12.93
C SER A 1 0.01 -13.23 -14.23
N ILE A 2 0.07 -12.12 -14.99
CA ILE A 2 0.95 -12.04 -16.18
C ILE A 2 2.43 -12.07 -15.80
N LEU A 3 2.77 -11.58 -14.60
CA LEU A 3 4.12 -11.57 -14.05
C LEU A 3 4.60 -12.99 -13.72
N GLU A 4 3.76 -13.80 -13.07
CA GLU A 4 4.06 -15.23 -12.82
C GLU A 4 4.33 -16.05 -14.09
N LYS A 5 3.83 -15.59 -15.24
CA LYS A 5 4.02 -16.26 -16.54
C LYS A 5 5.28 -15.79 -17.28
N LYS A 6 5.86 -14.66 -16.88
CA LYS A 6 6.91 -13.97 -17.65
C LYS A 6 8.19 -13.74 -16.86
N GLU A 7 8.14 -13.81 -15.54
CA GLU A 7 9.24 -13.49 -14.64
C GLU A 7 9.55 -14.64 -13.68
N SER A 8 10.72 -14.59 -13.06
CA SER A 8 11.08 -15.55 -12.01
C SER A 8 10.23 -15.33 -10.75
N PRO A 9 10.01 -16.37 -9.93
CA PRO A 9 9.26 -16.24 -8.68
C PRO A 9 9.83 -15.16 -7.73
N GLU A 10 11.16 -15.00 -7.71
CA GLU A 10 11.86 -13.97 -6.92
C GLU A 10 11.49 -12.56 -7.40
N VAL A 11 11.58 -12.30 -8.72
CA VAL A 11 11.22 -11.00 -9.30
C VAL A 11 9.75 -10.68 -9.07
N VAL A 12 8.86 -11.69 -9.16
CA VAL A 12 7.44 -11.51 -8.86
C VAL A 12 7.25 -11.12 -7.39
N ALA A 13 7.90 -11.81 -6.45
CA ALA A 13 7.79 -11.52 -5.02
C ALA A 13 8.30 -10.10 -4.69
N ASP A 14 9.46 -9.72 -5.21
CA ASP A 14 10.03 -8.38 -5.03
C ASP A 14 9.13 -7.29 -5.62
N TYR A 15 8.55 -7.53 -6.78
CA TYR A 15 7.61 -6.60 -7.40
C TYR A 15 6.35 -6.41 -6.55
N LYS A 16 5.79 -7.50 -6.00
CA LYS A 16 4.63 -7.42 -5.09
C LYS A 16 4.97 -6.66 -3.81
N ASN A 17 6.15 -6.91 -3.21
CA ASN A 17 6.63 -6.18 -2.03
C ASN A 17 6.83 -4.69 -2.31
N TRP A 18 7.39 -4.35 -3.47
CA TRP A 18 7.59 -2.96 -3.87
C TRP A 18 6.27 -2.17 -4.00
N ILE A 19 5.22 -2.81 -4.52
CA ILE A 19 3.87 -2.20 -4.57
C ILE A 19 3.33 -1.94 -3.16
N LEU A 20 3.53 -2.88 -2.22
CA LEU A 20 3.12 -2.70 -0.84
C LEU A 20 3.84 -1.51 -0.17
N GLU A 21 5.15 -1.36 -0.40
CA GLU A 21 5.89 -0.21 0.13
C GLU A 21 5.37 1.12 -0.42
N ILE A 22 5.02 1.18 -1.72
CA ILE A 22 4.44 2.38 -2.32
C ILE A 22 3.10 2.69 -1.68
N ALA A 23 2.23 1.69 -1.52
CA ALA A 23 0.92 1.86 -0.90
C ALA A 23 1.06 2.40 0.55
N GLU A 24 2.00 1.87 1.32
CA GLU A 24 2.31 2.35 2.67
C GLU A 24 2.82 3.80 2.65
N LYS A 25 3.72 4.15 1.74
CA LYS A 25 4.23 5.52 1.59
C LYS A 25 3.12 6.50 1.21
N VAL A 26 2.24 6.13 0.29
CA VAL A 26 1.09 6.96 -0.14
C VAL A 26 0.11 7.18 1.01
N ALA A 27 -0.25 6.12 1.75
CA ALA A 27 -1.13 6.23 2.90
C ALA A 27 -0.54 7.15 3.99
N ASN A 28 0.77 7.10 4.20
CA ASN A 28 1.46 8.00 5.13
C ASN A 28 1.63 9.44 4.61
N ALA A 29 1.59 9.65 3.29
CA ALA A 29 1.81 10.93 2.62
C ALA A 29 0.54 11.77 2.43
N ALA A 30 -0.67 11.18 2.47
CA ALA A 30 -1.96 11.88 2.28
C ALA A 30 -2.33 12.92 3.37
N LYS A 31 -1.34 13.42 4.13
CA LYS A 31 -1.51 14.34 5.25
C LYS A 31 -1.56 15.80 4.80
N GLU A 32 -2.70 16.21 4.25
CA GLU A 32 -3.13 17.62 4.20
C GLU A 32 -4.66 17.67 4.36
N GLY A 33 -5.18 17.46 5.58
CA GLY A 33 -6.63 17.29 5.72
C GLY A 33 -7.21 17.42 7.12
N GLY A 34 -6.60 18.21 8.00
CA GLY A 34 -7.26 18.72 9.21
C GLY A 34 -7.26 20.24 9.13
N PHE A 35 -8.40 20.89 9.36
CA PHE A 35 -8.45 22.35 9.49
C PHE A 35 -7.37 22.78 10.50
N LEU A 36 -6.34 23.48 10.04
CA LEU A 36 -5.20 23.94 10.85
C LEU A 36 -4.35 22.83 11.52
N GLY A 37 -4.28 21.62 10.96
CA GLY A 37 -3.37 20.58 11.47
C GLY A 37 -3.83 19.90 12.78
N PHE A 38 -5.05 20.18 13.25
CA PHE A 38 -5.66 19.47 14.37
C PHE A 38 -6.62 18.39 13.84
N GLY A 39 -6.45 17.14 14.29
CA GLY A 39 -7.39 16.04 14.04
C GLY A 39 -7.10 15.12 12.85
N GLY A 40 -5.94 15.22 12.20
CA GLY A 40 -5.55 14.27 11.16
C GLY A 40 -5.12 12.92 11.73
N GLU A 41 -5.92 11.86 11.54
CA GLU A 41 -5.46 10.48 11.77
C GLU A 41 -4.39 10.13 10.72
N ARG A 42 -3.25 9.59 11.16
CA ARG A 42 -2.06 9.42 10.29
C ARG A 42 -2.23 8.38 9.18
N PHE A 43 -3.23 7.51 9.31
CA PHE A 43 -3.54 6.41 8.42
C PHE A 43 -4.97 6.02 8.76
N SER A 44 -5.95 6.52 7.99
CA SER A 44 -7.35 6.32 8.35
C SER A 44 -7.72 4.84 8.40
N GLU A 45 -8.73 4.48 9.18
CA GLU A 45 -9.26 3.12 9.24
C GLU A 45 -9.59 2.54 7.84
N LYS A 46 -10.11 3.39 6.93
CA LYS A 46 -10.41 2.99 5.54
C LYS A 46 -9.15 2.65 4.74
N GLU A 47 -8.08 3.42 4.92
CA GLU A 47 -6.80 3.17 4.26
C GLU A 47 -6.10 1.94 4.85
N GLN A 48 -6.21 1.71 6.16
CA GLN A 48 -5.75 0.48 6.82
C GLN A 48 -6.45 -0.75 6.24
N ILE A 49 -7.79 -0.69 6.11
CA ILE A 49 -8.58 -1.78 5.48
C ILE A 49 -8.16 -2.01 4.03
N LEU A 50 -7.92 -0.94 3.26
CA LEU A 50 -7.43 -1.07 1.89
C LEU A 50 -6.05 -1.71 1.82
N PHE A 51 -5.14 -1.31 2.71
CA PHE A 51 -3.79 -1.83 2.78
C PHE A 51 -3.77 -3.32 3.15
N GLU A 52 -4.60 -3.75 4.10
CA GLU A 52 -4.74 -5.16 4.45
C GLU A 52 -5.35 -5.98 3.30
N LYS A 53 -6.29 -5.40 2.54
CA LYS A 53 -6.77 -6.04 1.29
C LYS A 53 -5.67 -6.16 0.25
N LEU A 54 -4.82 -5.15 0.09
CA LEU A 54 -3.69 -5.19 -0.84
C LEU A 54 -2.69 -6.28 -0.44
N LYS A 55 -2.36 -6.41 0.85
CA LYS A 55 -1.55 -7.53 1.35
C LYS A 55 -2.16 -8.89 1.02
N GLY A 56 -3.47 -9.04 1.20
CA GLY A 56 -4.16 -10.30 0.89
C GLY A 56 -4.15 -10.67 -0.60
N VAL A 57 -4.22 -9.68 -1.49
CA VAL A 57 -4.20 -9.89 -2.96
C VAL A 57 -2.77 -10.05 -3.49
N LEU A 58 -1.79 -9.45 -2.82
CA LEU A 58 -0.38 -9.47 -3.19
C LEU A 58 0.42 -10.56 -2.45
N ALA A 59 -0.19 -11.35 -1.57
CA ALA A 59 0.37 -12.64 -1.17
C ALA A 59 0.47 -13.58 -2.40
#